data_AF-A0A3P7P9L0-F1
#
_entry.id   AF-A0A3P7P9L0-F1
#
_cell.length_a   1.000
_cell.length_b   1.000
_cell.length_c   1.000
_cell.angle_alpha   90.00
_cell.angle_beta   90.00
_cell.angle_gamma   90.00
#
_symmetry.space_group_name_H-M   'P 1'
#
loop_
_entity.id
_entity.type
_entity.pdbx_description
1 polymer ?
#
loop_
_entity_poly.entity_id
_entity_poly.type
_entity_poly.pdbx_seq_one_letter_code
_entity_poly.pdbx_strand_id
1 'polypeptide(L)'
;MEMQDAWMARKGEEIQDYTDCNEWKNFFAAPKAVYGPIKAEILKRWDEHFQGVLNRPSIISDAAIDRLPQVEINVDLDLPPTLQETIKAVQQLSRGKAPGSDAISVGIYKYGGHQLICHLTTLFQEMW
;
A
#
# COMPACT_ATOMS: atom_id res chain seq x y z
N MET A 1 -18.97 37.06 8.43
CA MET A 1 -18.89 35.60 8.23
C MET A 1 -19.11 35.26 6.76
N GLU A 2 -20.10 35.85 6.08
CA GLU A 2 -20.41 35.57 4.65
C GLU A 2 -19.31 35.88 3.62
N MET A 3 -18.39 36.80 3.92
CA MET A 3 -17.34 37.18 2.95
C MET A 3 -16.30 36.07 2.71
N GLN A 4 -16.06 35.20 3.71
CA GLN A 4 -15.15 34.06 3.56
C GLN A 4 -15.79 32.95 2.75
N ASP A 5 -17.08 32.68 2.96
CA ASP A 5 -17.81 31.63 2.24
C ASP A 5 -17.95 31.98 0.74
N ALA A 6 -18.27 33.24 0.42
CA ALA A 6 -18.35 33.71 -0.96
C ALA A 6 -16.98 33.71 -1.67
N TRP A 7 -15.88 33.93 -0.94
CA TRP A 7 -14.53 33.85 -1.49
C TRP A 7 -14.12 32.40 -1.75
N MET A 8 -14.44 31.47 -0.84
CA MET A 8 -14.17 30.04 -0.99
C MET A 8 -14.95 29.43 -2.15
N ALA A 9 -16.22 29.80 -2.34
CA ALA A 9 -17.04 29.35 -3.46
C ALA A 9 -16.42 29.75 -4.81
N ARG A 10 -16.03 31.02 -4.96
CA ARG A 10 -15.39 31.54 -6.18
C ARG A 10 -14.05 30.87 -6.48
N LYS A 11 -13.25 30.58 -5.45
CA LYS A 11 -11.99 29.85 -5.60
C LYS A 11 -12.22 28.39 -6.01
N GLY A 12 -13.31 27.78 -5.56
CA GLY A 12 -13.73 26.45 -6.01
C GLY A 12 -14.08 26.43 -7.49
N GLU A 13 -14.85 27.42 -7.97
CA GLU A 13 -15.19 27.57 -9.40
C GLU A 13 -13.94 27.76 -10.27
N GLU A 14 -12.98 28.57 -9.83
CA GLU A 14 -11.71 28.78 -10.55
C GLU A 14 -10.88 27.49 -10.67
N ILE A 15 -10.85 26.65 -9.62
CA ILE A 15 -10.16 25.35 -9.65
C ILE A 15 -10.88 24.36 -10.57
N GLN A 16 -12.22 24.41 -10.59
CA GLN A 16 -13.02 23.59 -11.49
C GLN A 16 -12.79 23.98 -12.96
N ASP A 17 -12.74 25.28 -13.26
CA ASP A 17 -12.47 25.80 -14.60
C ASP A 17 -11.11 25.32 -15.15
N TYR A 18 -10.07 25.27 -14.31
CA TYR A 18 -8.77 24.66 -14.70
C TYR A 18 -8.89 23.17 -15.02
N THR A 19 -9.79 22.44 -14.37
CA THR A 19 -10.03 21.02 -14.64
C THR A 19 -10.74 20.85 -15.97
N ASP A 20 -11.77 21.66 -16.21
CA ASP A 20 -12.59 21.64 -17.41
C ASP A 20 -11.79 22.07 -18.65
N CYS A 21 -10.79 22.94 -18.46
CA CYS A 21 -9.87 23.41 -19.50
C CYS A 21 -8.56 22.59 -19.61
N ASN A 22 -8.42 21.49 -18.85
CA ASN A 22 -7.23 20.61 -18.85
C ASN A 22 -5.90 21.33 -18.51
N GLU A 23 -5.97 22.40 -17.71
CA GLU A 23 -4.84 23.20 -17.27
C GLU A 23 -4.22 22.66 -15.97
N TRP A 24 -3.67 21.46 -16.03
CA TRP A 24 -3.16 20.73 -14.85
C TRP A 24 -2.13 21.51 -14.01
N LYS A 25 -1.30 22.35 -14.64
CA LYS A 25 -0.32 23.18 -13.91
C LYS A 25 -1.00 24.18 -12.98
N ASN A 26 -2.07 24.83 -13.45
CA ASN A 26 -2.81 25.84 -12.69
C ASN A 26 -3.71 25.18 -11.64
N PHE A 27 -4.31 24.04 -11.99
CA PHE A 27 -5.06 23.21 -11.04
C PHE A 27 -4.23 22.83 -9.80
N PHE A 28 -2.97 22.40 -9.96
CA PHE A 28 -2.13 22.07 -8.79
C PHE A 28 -1.53 23.29 -8.08
N ALA A 29 -1.46 24.45 -8.75
CA ALA A 29 -0.94 25.68 -8.17
C ALA A 29 -1.98 26.40 -7.31
N ALA A 30 -3.25 26.41 -7.73
CA ALA A 30 -4.32 27.15 -7.05
C ALA A 30 -4.58 26.70 -5.59
N PRO A 31 -4.68 25.40 -5.25
CA PRO A 31 -4.77 24.95 -3.87
C PRO A 31 -3.55 25.34 -3.03
N LYS A 32 -2.33 25.28 -3.61
CA LYS A 32 -1.11 25.74 -2.93
C LYS A 32 -1.10 27.23 -2.65
N ALA A 33 -1.78 28.04 -3.46
CA ALA A 33 -1.92 29.47 -3.21
C ALA A 33 -2.97 29.77 -2.11
N VAL A 34 -4.05 28.99 -2.05
CA VAL A 34 -5.12 29.12 -1.03
C VAL A 34 -4.64 28.67 0.35
N TYR A 35 -3.95 27.53 0.43
CA TYR A 35 -3.44 26.99 1.69
C TYR A 35 -2.00 27.45 2.02
N GLY A 36 -1.36 28.17 1.10
CA GLY A 36 0.07 28.50 1.16
C GLY A 36 0.96 27.28 0.92
N PRO A 37 2.31 27.44 0.92
CA PRO A 37 3.17 26.30 1.23
C PRO A 37 2.64 25.73 2.55
N ILE A 38 2.39 24.41 2.62
CA ILE A 38 2.00 23.72 3.85
C ILE A 38 2.87 24.32 4.95
N LYS A 39 2.25 25.16 5.81
CA LYS A 39 3.02 26.12 6.60
C LYS A 39 4.07 25.32 7.35
N ALA A 40 5.32 25.76 7.36
CA ALA A 40 6.40 25.06 8.05
C ALA A 40 6.01 24.73 9.52
N GLU A 41 5.10 25.52 10.09
CA GLU A 41 4.44 25.28 11.37
C GLU A 41 3.58 24.00 11.42
N ILE A 42 2.82 23.68 10.37
CA ILE A 42 2.10 22.40 10.27
C ILE A 42 3.12 21.26 10.21
N LEU A 43 4.14 21.35 9.36
CA LEU A 43 5.17 20.31 9.27
C LEU A 43 5.90 20.13 10.61
N LYS A 44 6.20 21.21 11.31
CA LYS A 44 6.78 21.18 12.66
C LYS A 44 5.85 20.54 13.68
N ARG A 45 4.55 20.87 13.66
CA ARG A 45 3.55 20.23 14.54
C ARG A 45 3.37 18.75 14.23
N TRP A 46 3.48 18.36 12.96
CA TRP A 46 3.50 16.95 12.56
C TRP A 46 4.76 16.28 13.10
N ASP A 47 5.95 16.85 12.90
CA ASP A 47 7.21 16.32 13.42
C ASP A 47 7.16 16.11 14.93
N GLU A 48 6.76 17.12 15.70
CA GLU A 48 6.57 17.05 17.16
C GLU A 48 5.58 15.95 17.57
N HIS A 49 4.45 15.83 16.86
CA HIS A 49 3.43 14.82 17.13
C HIS A 49 3.94 13.40 16.86
N PHE A 50 4.53 13.18 15.69
CA PHE A 50 5.02 11.86 15.28
C PHE A 50 6.28 11.45 16.04
N GLN A 51 7.11 12.39 16.49
CA GLN A 51 8.23 12.11 17.38
C GLN A 51 7.74 11.43 18.68
N GLY A 52 6.68 11.94 19.29
CA GLY A 52 6.11 11.37 20.52
C GLY A 52 5.30 10.08 20.29
N VAL A 53 4.66 9.95 19.14
CA VAL A 53 3.81 8.79 18.81
C VAL A 53 4.62 7.59 18.31
N LEU A 54 5.56 7.81 17.38
CA LEU A 54 6.31 6.73 16.72
C LEU A 54 7.63 6.40 17.42
N ASN A 55 8.31 7.38 18.01
CA ASN A 55 9.62 7.18 18.65
C ASN A 55 9.51 6.99 20.17
N ARG A 56 8.32 6.64 20.67
CA ARG A 56 8.15 6.28 22.09
C ARG A 56 8.96 5.02 22.37
N PRO A 57 9.84 5.01 23.38
CA PRO A 57 10.55 3.80 23.77
C PRO A 57 9.53 2.76 24.24
N SER A 58 9.39 1.69 23.46
CA SER A 58 8.61 0.52 23.83
C SER A 58 9.44 -0.30 24.81
N ILE A 59 9.26 -0.04 26.11
CA ILE A 59 9.75 -0.94 27.15
C ILE A 59 8.82 -2.15 27.14
N ILE A 60 9.18 -3.17 26.36
CA ILE A 60 8.51 -4.46 26.43
C ILE A 60 8.87 -5.04 27.79
N SER A 61 7.85 -5.32 28.62
CA SER A 61 8.05 -5.96 29.91
C SER A 61 8.44 -7.42 29.68
N ASP A 62 9.53 -7.88 30.29
CA ASP A 62 9.95 -9.30 30.21
C ASP A 62 8.84 -10.24 30.68
N ALA A 63 8.06 -9.82 31.69
CA ALA A 63 6.90 -10.56 32.17
C ALA A 63 5.77 -10.65 31.12
N ALA A 64 5.69 -9.73 30.15
CA ALA A 64 4.78 -9.84 29.02
C ALA A 64 5.30 -10.81 27.95
N ILE A 65 6.61 -10.88 27.75
CA ILE A 65 7.27 -11.85 26.84
C ILE A 65 7.09 -13.28 27.39
N ASP A 66 7.33 -13.48 28.68
CA ASP A 66 7.17 -14.79 29.35
C ASP A 66 5.72 -15.29 29.34
N ARG A 67 4.74 -14.39 29.17
CA ARG A 67 3.31 -14.72 29.07
C ARG A 67 2.86 -15.05 27.64
N LEU A 68 3.70 -14.81 26.62
CA LEU A 68 3.34 -15.15 25.25
C LEU A 68 3.36 -16.68 25.08
N PRO A 69 2.26 -17.30 24.63
CA PRO A 69 2.26 -18.72 24.32
C PRO A 69 3.25 -18.98 23.18
N GLN A 70 4.30 -19.74 23.46
CA GLN A 70 5.23 -20.20 22.45
C GLN A 70 4.53 -21.28 21.63
N VAL A 71 4.28 -21.00 20.36
CA VAL A 71 3.82 -22.00 19.40
C VAL A 71 5.05 -22.81 18.97
N GLU A 72 4.89 -24.13 18.79
CA GLU A 72 5.96 -24.98 18.28
C GLU A 72 6.52 -24.42 16.97
N ILE A 73 7.85 -24.44 16.85
CA ILE A 73 8.54 -23.98 15.64
C ILE A 73 8.08 -24.86 14.48
N ASN A 74 7.45 -24.23 13.49
CA ASN A 74 6.93 -24.96 12.34
C ASN A 74 8.07 -25.27 11.35
N VAL A 75 8.72 -26.41 11.55
CA VAL A 75 9.79 -26.93 10.66
C VAL A 75 9.32 -27.15 9.21
N ASP A 76 8.02 -27.23 8.97
CA ASP A 76 7.43 -27.35 7.63
C ASP A 76 7.73 -26.10 6.79
N LEU A 77 7.97 -24.94 7.44
CA LEU A 77 8.39 -23.70 6.79
C LEU A 77 9.87 -23.67 6.39
N ASP A 78 10.67 -24.71 6.70
CA ASP A 78 12.04 -24.86 6.18
C ASP A 78 12.08 -25.78 4.94
N LEU A 79 10.98 -26.47 4.65
CA LEU A 79 10.90 -27.38 3.51
C LEU A 79 10.64 -26.61 2.22
N PRO A 80 11.31 -26.99 1.12
CA PRO A 80 11.08 -26.34 -0.16
C PRO A 80 9.64 -26.61 -0.65
N PRO A 81 9.01 -25.66 -1.36
CA PRO A 81 7.62 -25.78 -1.77
C PRO A 81 7.35 -27.02 -2.63
N THR A 82 6.23 -27.69 -2.37
CA THR A 82 5.78 -28.85 -3.13
C THR A 82 4.91 -28.46 -4.33
N LEU A 83 4.75 -29.39 -5.28
CA LEU A 83 3.85 -29.21 -6.43
C LEU A 83 2.40 -28.97 -5.97
N GLN A 84 1.94 -29.69 -4.95
CA GLN A 84 0.57 -29.57 -4.44
C GLN A 84 0.32 -28.20 -3.80
N GLU A 85 1.28 -27.66 -3.06
CA GLU A 85 1.20 -26.32 -2.48
C GLU A 85 1.17 -25.25 -3.56
N THR A 86 1.99 -25.41 -4.61
CA THR A 86 1.98 -24.51 -5.77
C THR A 86 0.61 -24.52 -6.46
N ILE A 87 0.01 -25.70 -6.69
CA ILE A 87 -1.34 -25.86 -7.25
C ILE A 87 -2.37 -25.13 -6.36
N LYS A 88 -2.32 -25.36 -5.05
CA LYS A 88 -3.23 -24.78 -4.08
C LYS A 88 -3.12 -23.25 -4.07
N ALA A 89 -1.91 -22.70 -4.07
CA ALA A 89 -1.65 -21.26 -4.09
C ALA A 89 -2.21 -20.62 -5.37
N VAL A 90 -1.96 -21.23 -6.53
CA VAL A 90 -2.49 -20.74 -7.82
C VAL A 90 -4.03 -20.80 -7.86
N GLN A 91 -4.63 -21.85 -7.31
CA GLN A 91 -6.08 -21.96 -7.17
C GLN A 91 -6.67 -20.88 -6.25
N GLN A 92 -5.97 -20.51 -5.18
CA GLN A 92 -6.38 -19.48 -4.23
C GLN A 92 -6.27 -18.04 -4.76
N LEU A 93 -5.56 -17.80 -5.87
CA LEU A 93 -5.46 -16.46 -6.44
C LEU A 93 -6.86 -15.87 -6.74
N SER A 94 -7.10 -14.62 -6.35
CA SER A 94 -8.37 -13.92 -6.59
C SER A 94 -8.55 -13.61 -8.08
N ARG A 95 -9.75 -13.84 -8.62
CA ARG A 95 -10.11 -13.43 -9.99
C ARG A 95 -10.38 -11.92 -10.04
N GLY A 96 -10.11 -11.28 -11.18
CA GLY A 96 -10.48 -9.87 -11.41
C GLY A 96 -9.47 -8.82 -10.93
N LYS A 97 -8.26 -9.20 -10.52
CA LYS A 97 -7.16 -8.24 -10.34
C LYS A 97 -6.62 -7.81 -11.70
N ALA A 98 -6.39 -6.51 -11.86
CA ALA A 98 -5.71 -5.98 -13.04
C ALA A 98 -4.28 -6.57 -13.12
N PRO A 99 -3.76 -6.88 -14.31
CA PRO A 99 -2.38 -7.27 -14.50
C PRO A 99 -1.42 -6.22 -13.92
N GLY A 100 -0.26 -6.67 -13.43
CA GLY A 100 0.80 -5.76 -12.97
C GLY A 100 1.44 -5.01 -14.14
N SER A 101 2.54 -4.30 -13.86
CA SER A 101 3.37 -3.67 -14.90
C SER A 101 3.98 -4.68 -15.87
N ASP A 102 4.03 -5.95 -15.49
CA ASP A 102 4.43 -7.09 -16.33
C ASP A 102 3.35 -7.52 -17.34
N ALA A 103 2.15 -6.93 -17.27
CA ALA A 103 0.97 -7.31 -18.04
C ALA A 103 0.54 -8.78 -17.87
N ILE A 104 1.03 -9.48 -16.84
CA ILE A 104 0.68 -10.88 -16.59
C ILE A 104 -0.60 -10.94 -15.76
N SER A 105 -1.65 -11.47 -16.38
CA SER A 105 -2.93 -11.65 -15.68
C SER A 105 -2.92 -12.91 -14.82
N VAL A 106 -3.68 -12.89 -13.73
CA VAL A 106 -3.97 -14.07 -12.90
C VAL A 106 -4.52 -15.27 -13.70
N GLY A 107 -5.14 -15.00 -14.86
CA GLY A 107 -5.65 -16.03 -15.75
C GLY A 107 -4.55 -16.94 -16.31
N ILE A 108 -3.37 -16.39 -16.60
CA ILE A 108 -2.25 -17.18 -17.15
C ILE A 108 -1.82 -18.26 -16.15
N TYR A 109 -1.71 -17.91 -14.87
CA TYR A 109 -1.36 -18.86 -13.82
C TYR A 109 -2.45 -19.92 -13.60
N LYS A 110 -3.73 -19.51 -13.56
CA LYS A 110 -4.84 -20.43 -13.33
C LYS A 110 -5.09 -21.42 -14.47
N TYR A 111 -4.85 -21.00 -15.71
CA TYR A 111 -5.18 -21.79 -16.91
C TYR A 111 -3.95 -22.29 -17.67
N GLY A 112 -2.73 -21.93 -17.26
CA GLY A 112 -1.48 -22.35 -17.90
C GLY A 112 -1.14 -23.85 -17.77
N GLY A 113 -1.97 -24.60 -17.05
CA GLY A 113 -1.91 -26.06 -17.01
C GLY A 113 -0.72 -26.63 -16.23
N HIS A 114 -0.60 -27.96 -16.26
CA HIS A 114 0.37 -28.71 -15.46
C HIS A 114 1.82 -28.28 -15.72
N GLN A 115 2.17 -28.01 -16.98
CA GLN A 115 3.53 -27.63 -17.36
C GLN A 115 3.95 -26.29 -16.73
N LEU A 116 3.06 -25.30 -16.68
CA LEU A 116 3.37 -24.03 -16.02
C LEU A 116 3.58 -24.22 -14.52
N ILE A 117 2.70 -25.00 -13.87
CA ILE A 117 2.82 -25.29 -12.44
C ILE A 117 4.13 -26.02 -12.14
N CYS A 118 4.52 -27.02 -12.93
CA CYS A 118 5.78 -27.73 -12.74
C CYS A 118 6.99 -26.79 -12.79
N HIS A 119 7.06 -25.92 -13.80
CA HIS A 119 8.16 -24.96 -13.91
C HIS A 119 8.18 -23.95 -12.76
N LEU A 120 7.01 -23.47 -12.32
CA LEU A 120 6.92 -22.57 -11.16
C LEU A 120 7.40 -23.27 -9.88
N THR A 121 7.02 -24.52 -9.66
CA THR A 121 7.49 -25.30 -8.51
C THR A 121 9.01 -25.47 -8.57
N THR A 122 9.58 -25.84 -9.73
CA THR A 122 11.04 -25.94 -9.89
C THR A 122 11.73 -24.61 -9.57
N LEU A 123 11.21 -23.49 -10.08
CA LEU A 123 11.76 -22.17 -9.79
C LEU A 123 11.70 -21.82 -8.30
N PHE A 124 10.58 -22.10 -7.63
CA PHE A 124 10.46 -21.86 -6.19
C PHE A 124 11.40 -22.72 -5.37
N GLN A 125 11.65 -23.96 -5.77
CA GLN A 125 12.61 -24.85 -5.12
C GLN A 125 14.06 -24.42 -5.33
N GLU A 126 14.39 -23.79 -6.46
CA GLU A 126 15.73 -23.25 -6.72
C GLU A 126 16.04 -21.98 -5.91
N MET A 127 15.01 -21.20 -5.57
CA MET A 127 15.15 -19.94 -4.82
C MET A 127 15.12 -20.12 -3.29
N TRP A 128 14.71 -21.29 -2.84
CA TRP A 128 14.57 -21.65 -1.43
C TRP A 128 15.91 -21.99 -0.81
#